data_AF-A0A3M1SQW2-F1
#
_entry.id   AF-A0A3M1SQW2-F1
#
_cell.length_a   1.000
_cell.length_b   1.000
_cell.length_c   1.000
_cell.angle_alpha   90.00
_cell.angle_beta   90.00
_cell.angle_gamma   90.00
#
_symmetry.space_group_name_H-M   'P 1'
#
loop_
_entity.id
_entity.type
_entity.pdbx_description
1 polymer ?
#
loop_
_entity_poly.entity_id
_entity_poly.type
_entity_poly.pdbx_seq_one_letter_code
_entity_poly.pdbx_strand_id
1 'polypeptide(L)'
;MRFYKLTEANLPLISQMTVSELKVYCWLNIYLPFDDSKAIEIDTAQLAEELGISRRSAQRALKSLEFRGFFEVEITKAKVKRAATLVSCSDTAVATTTPVSPKRHGCRHDDTDVAETTQVSLAEPATPTPSDSRTPKINKTLKTLSEDGAHSQEKEFENCLNKYPSGEREKFLDFARDKAARLPKPPQLVLKWIAANFNWLSLEFDRTFSRKPSNSRSDRPSALVQNSKYTIEQLQRLYPQTWRDAAAHFGVEIEEPPQFPAHEQMFEQLAAESAKTREVE
;
A
#
# COMPACT_ATOMS: atom_id res chain seq x y z
N MET A 1 -26.34 -4.80 -17.55
CA MET A 1 -25.01 -4.28 -17.14
C MET A 1 -25.02 -4.07 -15.64
N ARG A 2 -24.03 -4.61 -14.92
CA ARG A 2 -23.85 -4.33 -13.49
C ARG A 2 -22.83 -3.19 -13.38
N PHE A 3 -23.18 -2.13 -12.66
CA PHE A 3 -22.29 -0.99 -12.41
C PHE A 3 -21.73 -1.12 -11.00
N TYR A 4 -20.40 -1.16 -10.87
CA TYR A 4 -19.72 -1.25 -9.59
C TYR A 4 -19.56 0.14 -9.00
N LYS A 5 -19.79 0.28 -7.68
CA LYS A 5 -19.54 1.53 -6.96
C LYS A 5 -18.04 1.73 -6.84
N LEU A 6 -17.47 2.50 -7.75
CA LEU A 6 -16.14 3.06 -7.57
C LEU A 6 -16.22 4.10 -6.46
N THR A 7 -15.63 3.81 -5.31
CA THR A 7 -15.42 4.80 -4.25
C THR A 7 -14.42 5.85 -4.75
N GLU A 8 -14.69 7.14 -4.54
CA GLU A 8 -13.80 8.22 -5.00
C GLU A 8 -12.38 8.09 -4.47
N ALA A 9 -12.22 7.52 -3.28
CA ALA A 9 -10.92 7.22 -2.68
C ALA A 9 -10.05 6.25 -3.52
N ASN A 10 -10.66 5.41 -4.35
CA ASN A 10 -9.94 4.40 -5.14
C ASN A 10 -9.47 4.94 -6.50
N LEU A 11 -10.05 6.05 -7.00
CA LEU A 11 -9.74 6.60 -8.33
C LEU A 11 -8.24 6.94 -8.52
N PRO A 12 -7.56 7.63 -7.57
CA PRO A 12 -6.14 7.96 -7.73
C PRO A 12 -5.23 6.74 -7.70
N LEU A 13 -5.66 5.67 -7.03
CA LEU A 13 -4.90 4.43 -6.94
C LEU A 13 -5.04 3.62 -8.23
N ILE A 14 -6.26 3.59 -8.81
CA ILE A 14 -6.57 2.89 -10.06
C ILE A 14 -5.81 3.50 -11.25
N SER A 15 -5.62 4.82 -11.28
CA SER A 15 -4.85 5.48 -12.36
C SER A 15 -3.36 5.11 -12.38
N GLN A 16 -2.83 4.61 -11.27
CA GLN A 16 -1.43 4.18 -11.12
C GLN A 16 -1.24 2.68 -11.34
N MET A 17 -2.29 1.94 -11.72
CA MET A 17 -2.23 0.50 -11.92
C MET A 17 -1.78 0.16 -13.35
N THR A 18 -1.05 -0.94 -13.48
CA THR A 18 -0.74 -1.50 -14.79
C THR A 18 -1.98 -2.12 -15.45
N VAL A 19 -1.95 -2.32 -16.76
CA VAL A 19 -3.07 -2.93 -17.51
C VAL A 19 -3.44 -4.32 -16.97
N SER A 20 -2.45 -5.11 -16.52
CA SER A 20 -2.70 -6.45 -15.96
C SER A 20 -3.38 -6.37 -14.60
N GLU A 21 -2.95 -5.42 -13.75
CA GLU A 21 -3.57 -5.16 -12.45
C GLU A 21 -5.01 -4.69 -12.59
N LEU A 22 -5.27 -3.77 -13.53
CA LEU A 22 -6.62 -3.27 -13.79
C LEU A 22 -7.56 -4.38 -14.26
N LYS A 23 -7.12 -5.26 -15.17
CA LYS A 23 -7.90 -6.42 -15.62
C LYS A 23 -8.27 -7.34 -14.45
N VAL A 24 -7.30 -7.70 -13.61
CA VAL A 24 -7.53 -8.54 -12.43
C VAL A 24 -8.46 -7.85 -11.44
N TYR A 25 -8.27 -6.55 -11.19
CA TYR A 25 -9.13 -5.75 -10.33
C TYR A 25 -10.58 -5.75 -10.82
N CYS A 26 -10.82 -5.46 -12.09
CA CYS A 26 -12.17 -5.46 -12.67
C CYS A 26 -12.82 -6.85 -12.58
N TRP A 27 -12.06 -7.90 -12.87
CA TRP A 27 -12.55 -9.28 -12.74
C TRP A 27 -12.96 -9.57 -11.30
N LEU A 28 -12.09 -9.29 -10.31
CA LEU A 28 -12.40 -9.52 -8.90
C LEU A 28 -13.65 -8.78 -8.46
N ASN A 29 -13.83 -7.51 -8.84
CA ASN A 29 -15.05 -6.77 -8.54
C ASN A 29 -16.30 -7.43 -9.16
N ILE A 30 -16.17 -8.06 -10.32
CA ILE A 30 -17.30 -8.74 -10.96
C ILE A 30 -17.77 -9.95 -10.16
N TYR A 31 -16.83 -10.75 -9.67
CA TYR A 31 -17.10 -12.00 -8.95
C TYR A 31 -17.24 -11.81 -7.43
N LEU A 32 -16.73 -10.70 -6.87
CA LEU A 32 -16.84 -10.27 -5.47
C LEU A 32 -17.58 -8.91 -5.38
N PRO A 33 -18.89 -8.86 -5.67
CA PRO A 33 -19.64 -7.61 -5.66
C PRO A 33 -19.91 -7.04 -4.27
N PHE A 34 -19.70 -7.80 -3.19
CA PHE A 34 -20.05 -7.41 -1.82
C PHE A 34 -18.95 -7.81 -0.84
N ASP A 35 -18.71 -6.96 0.16
CA ASP A 35 -17.72 -7.14 1.24
C ASP A 35 -18.07 -8.28 2.22
N ASP A 36 -19.27 -8.86 2.08
CA ASP A 36 -19.79 -9.85 3.02
C ASP A 36 -19.32 -11.28 2.71
N SER A 37 -18.11 -11.56 3.21
CA SER A 37 -17.83 -12.76 4.03
C SER A 37 -17.64 -14.13 3.36
N LYS A 38 -17.35 -14.22 2.06
CA LYS A 38 -16.87 -15.49 1.49
C LYS A 38 -15.54 -15.31 0.79
N ALA A 39 -14.48 -15.86 1.40
CA ALA A 39 -13.23 -16.10 0.72
C ALA A 39 -13.51 -16.98 -0.51
N ILE A 40 -13.19 -16.48 -1.70
CA ILE A 40 -13.32 -17.24 -2.95
C ILE A 40 -11.94 -17.86 -3.24
N GLU A 41 -11.90 -19.18 -3.35
CA GLU A 41 -10.72 -19.87 -3.87
C GLU A 41 -10.64 -19.64 -5.38
N ILE A 42 -9.64 -18.87 -5.82
CA ILE A 42 -9.41 -18.59 -7.24
C ILE A 42 -8.15 -19.33 -7.68
N ASP A 43 -8.27 -20.17 -8.72
CA ASP A 43 -7.09 -20.72 -9.39
C ASP A 43 -6.44 -19.66 -10.29
N THR A 44 -5.20 -19.29 -9.96
CA THR A 44 -4.40 -18.35 -10.76
C THR A 44 -4.18 -18.80 -12.20
N ALA A 45 -4.29 -20.09 -12.51
CA ALA A 45 -4.26 -20.63 -13.86
C ALA A 45 -5.49 -20.21 -14.67
N GLN A 46 -6.68 -20.48 -14.13
CA GLN A 46 -7.95 -20.18 -14.77
C GLN A 46 -8.14 -18.67 -14.92
N LEU A 47 -7.79 -17.90 -13.87
CA LEU A 47 -7.82 -16.44 -13.91
C LEU A 47 -6.94 -15.87 -15.04
N ALA A 48 -5.76 -16.45 -15.26
CA ALA A 48 -4.85 -16.00 -16.30
C ALA A 48 -5.37 -16.30 -17.71
N GLU A 49 -5.98 -17.47 -17.89
CA GLU A 49 -6.62 -17.90 -19.14
C GLU A 49 -7.81 -17.00 -19.50
N GLU A 50 -8.73 -16.76 -18.55
CA GLU A 50 -9.90 -15.91 -18.75
C GLU A 50 -9.54 -14.46 -19.10
N LEU A 51 -8.46 -13.92 -18.52
CA LEU A 51 -8.04 -12.54 -18.75
C LEU A 51 -7.10 -12.35 -19.95
N GLY A 52 -6.65 -13.46 -20.56
CA GLY A 52 -5.64 -13.46 -21.61
C GLY A 52 -4.32 -12.84 -21.17
N ILE A 53 -3.87 -13.14 -19.95
CA ILE A 53 -2.59 -12.69 -19.39
C ILE A 53 -1.74 -13.88 -18.96
N SER A 54 -0.43 -13.68 -18.79
CA SER A 54 0.41 -14.76 -18.27
C SER A 54 0.08 -15.06 -16.80
N ARG A 55 0.21 -16.34 -16.38
CA ARG A 55 0.02 -16.75 -14.97
C ARG A 55 0.90 -15.93 -14.01
N ARG A 56 2.15 -15.63 -14.41
CA ARG A 56 3.08 -14.80 -13.62
C ARG A 56 2.59 -13.35 -13.48
N SER A 57 1.99 -12.79 -14.54
CA SER A 57 1.39 -11.45 -14.51
C SER A 57 0.18 -11.41 -13.58
N ALA A 58 -0.69 -12.42 -13.63
CA ALA A 58 -1.84 -12.54 -12.72
C ALA A 58 -1.40 -12.62 -11.25
N GLN A 59 -0.41 -13.47 -10.93
CA GLN A 59 0.14 -13.57 -9.57
C GLN A 59 0.78 -12.27 -9.08
N ARG A 60 1.53 -11.57 -9.94
CA ARG A 60 2.11 -10.26 -9.60
C ARG A 60 1.04 -9.21 -9.36
N ALA A 61 0.00 -9.19 -10.19
CA ALA A 61 -1.13 -8.28 -10.05
C ALA A 61 -1.88 -8.50 -8.72
N LEU A 62 -2.15 -9.75 -8.35
CA LEU A 62 -2.77 -10.09 -7.06
C LEU A 62 -1.95 -9.59 -5.87
N LYS A 63 -0.62 -9.82 -5.87
CA LYS A 63 0.27 -9.29 -4.81
C LYS A 63 0.34 -7.76 -4.76
N SER A 64 0.29 -7.10 -5.92
CA SER A 64 0.29 -5.63 -6.00
C SER A 64 -1.02 -5.05 -5.46
N LEU A 65 -2.14 -5.70 -5.77
CA LEU A 65 -3.46 -5.36 -5.24
C LEU A 65 -3.54 -5.53 -3.72
N GLU A 66 -2.97 -6.61 -3.20
CA GLU A 66 -2.84 -6.87 -1.77
C GLU A 66 -2.00 -5.80 -1.08
N PHE A 67 -0.84 -5.46 -1.64
CA PHE A 67 0.04 -4.42 -1.10
C PHE A 67 -0.63 -3.04 -1.02
N ARG A 68 -1.54 -2.75 -1.96
CA ARG A 68 -2.32 -1.49 -1.98
C ARG A 68 -3.53 -1.51 -1.05
N GLY A 69 -3.84 -2.66 -0.43
CA GLY A 69 -4.96 -2.80 0.50
C GLY A 69 -6.32 -2.92 -0.17
N PHE A 70 -6.38 -3.33 -1.45
CA PHE A 70 -7.66 -3.57 -2.12
C PHE A 70 -8.29 -4.91 -1.76
N PHE A 71 -7.46 -5.94 -1.58
CA PHE A 71 -7.89 -7.30 -1.30
C PHE A 71 -6.91 -7.97 -0.35
N GLU A 72 -7.41 -8.85 0.51
CA GLU A 72 -6.58 -9.77 1.30
C GLU A 72 -6.42 -11.06 0.52
N VAL A 73 -5.18 -11.45 0.20
CA VAL A 73 -4.90 -12.61 -0.66
C VAL A 73 -4.24 -13.70 0.18
N GLU A 74 -4.97 -14.76 0.48
CA GLU A 74 -4.43 -15.92 1.18
C GLU A 74 -3.96 -17.01 0.19
N ILE A 75 -2.69 -17.43 0.29
CA ILE A 75 -2.16 -18.52 -0.54
C ILE A 75 -2.45 -19.86 0.15
N THR A 76 -3.56 -20.51 -0.22
CA THR A 76 -4.01 -21.74 0.44
C THR A 76 -3.28 -23.02 0.02
N LYS A 77 -2.70 -23.07 -1.19
CA LYS A 77 -2.06 -24.31 -1.73
C LYS A 77 -0.68 -24.03 -2.32
N ALA A 78 0.37 -24.47 -1.62
CA ALA A 78 1.75 -24.50 -2.13
C ALA A 78 2.33 -25.91 -2.02
N LYS A 79 2.47 -26.62 -3.15
CA LYS A 79 3.09 -27.95 -3.20
C LYS A 79 4.57 -27.81 -3.56
N VAL A 80 5.44 -27.83 -2.56
CA VAL A 80 6.89 -27.81 -2.76
C VAL A 80 7.44 -29.23 -2.64
N LYS A 81 8.05 -29.75 -3.70
CA LYS A 81 8.87 -30.97 -3.65
C LYS A 81 10.33 -30.57 -3.87
N ARG A 82 11.20 -30.85 -2.90
CA ARG A 82 12.65 -30.83 -3.16
C ARG A 82 12.98 -32.05 -4.01
N ALA A 83 13.64 -31.85 -5.14
CA ALA A 83 14.30 -32.93 -5.85
C ALA A 83 15.40 -33.49 -4.92
N ALA A 84 15.38 -34.80 -4.66
CA ALA A 84 16.45 -35.46 -3.95
C ALA A 84 17.70 -35.35 -4.83
N THR A 85 18.61 -34.45 -4.47
CA THR A 85 19.95 -34.42 -5.04
C THR A 85 20.63 -35.71 -4.59
N LEU A 86 20.65 -36.72 -5.46
CA LEU A 86 21.59 -37.85 -5.37
C LEU A 86 22.98 -37.27 -5.64
N VAL A 87 23.55 -36.59 -4.65
CA VAL A 87 24.98 -36.30 -4.59
C VAL A 87 25.64 -37.63 -4.22
N SER A 88 25.96 -38.43 -5.23
CA SER A 88 26.92 -39.51 -5.10
C SER A 88 28.30 -38.87 -4.95
N CYS A 89 28.77 -38.75 -3.72
CA CYS A 89 30.17 -38.44 -3.42
C CYS A 89 31.05 -39.62 -3.83
N SER A 90 31.52 -39.60 -5.07
CA SER A 90 32.76 -40.28 -5.44
C SER A 90 33.87 -39.25 -5.34
N ASP A 91 34.42 -39.15 -4.15
CA ASP A 91 35.56 -38.32 -3.82
C ASP A 91 36.80 -38.94 -4.47
N THR A 92 37.17 -38.47 -5.67
CA THR A 92 38.44 -38.84 -6.30
C THR A 92 39.09 -37.59 -6.89
N ALA A 93 39.91 -36.97 -6.06
CA ALA A 93 41.30 -36.65 -6.34
C ALA A 93 41.64 -35.88 -7.65
N VAL A 94 42.24 -34.70 -7.42
CA VAL A 94 43.38 -34.15 -8.16
C VAL A 94 43.11 -33.61 -9.57
N ALA A 95 43.19 -32.29 -9.72
CA ALA A 95 44.14 -31.65 -10.65
C ALA A 95 44.14 -30.12 -10.49
N THR A 96 45.13 -29.66 -9.75
CA THR A 96 46.04 -28.55 -10.03
C THR A 96 45.78 -27.74 -11.32
N THR A 97 45.59 -26.43 -11.14
CA THR A 97 46.00 -25.32 -12.04
C THR A 97 45.62 -25.40 -13.52
N THR A 98 44.71 -24.52 -13.94
CA THR A 98 44.80 -23.90 -15.28
C THR A 98 44.19 -22.49 -15.23
N PRO A 99 44.99 -21.41 -15.33
CA PRO A 99 44.49 -20.12 -15.78
C PRO A 99 44.34 -20.17 -17.31
N VAL A 100 43.64 -19.19 -17.89
CA VAL A 100 43.35 -18.98 -19.33
C VAL A 100 41.96 -19.49 -19.75
N SER A 101 40.99 -18.59 -19.99
CA SER A 101 40.92 -17.82 -21.24
C SER A 101 39.76 -16.81 -21.24
N PRO A 102 39.94 -15.61 -21.84
CA PRO A 102 38.90 -14.62 -22.03
C PRO A 102 38.23 -14.79 -23.40
N LYS A 103 36.92 -15.00 -23.43
CA LYS A 103 36.10 -14.60 -24.59
C LYS A 103 34.63 -14.53 -24.22
N ARG A 104 34.12 -13.31 -24.15
CA ARG A 104 32.69 -13.03 -24.14
C ARG A 104 32.12 -13.48 -25.48
N HIS A 105 31.32 -14.55 -25.48
CA HIS A 105 30.44 -14.84 -26.59
C HIS A 105 29.26 -13.85 -26.54
N GLY A 106 29.13 -13.05 -27.60
CA GLY A 106 27.89 -12.34 -27.89
C GLY A 106 26.83 -13.36 -28.28
N CYS A 107 25.86 -13.56 -27.42
CA CYS A 107 24.71 -14.41 -27.72
C CYS A 107 23.65 -13.58 -28.45
N ARG A 108 23.64 -13.77 -29.77
CA ARG A 108 22.48 -13.93 -30.66
C ARG A 108 21.18 -13.24 -30.23
N HIS A 109 20.90 -12.13 -30.91
CA HIS A 109 19.54 -11.84 -31.36
C HIS A 109 19.16 -12.84 -32.45
N ASP A 110 17.87 -13.16 -32.55
CA ASP A 110 17.22 -14.06 -33.51
C ASP A 110 17.09 -15.52 -33.06
N ASP A 111 16.14 -15.76 -32.15
CA ASP A 111 15.32 -16.97 -32.19
C ASP A 111 13.90 -16.55 -32.56
N THR A 112 13.69 -16.57 -33.88
CA THR A 112 12.39 -16.53 -34.54
C THR A 112 11.96 -17.98 -34.77
N ASP A 113 10.68 -18.22 -34.51
CA ASP A 113 9.86 -19.33 -34.98
C ASP A 113 9.83 -20.69 -34.25
N VAL A 114 8.59 -21.19 -34.25
CA VAL A 114 8.09 -22.56 -34.12
C VAL A 114 7.89 -23.12 -32.70
N ALA A 115 6.64 -23.16 -32.25
CA ALA A 115 5.89 -24.43 -32.26
C ALA A 115 4.40 -24.22 -31.97
N GLU A 116 3.61 -24.60 -32.97
CA GLU A 116 2.16 -24.76 -32.97
C GLU A 116 1.68 -25.84 -32.00
N THR A 117 0.43 -25.63 -31.55
CA THR A 117 -0.60 -26.64 -31.27
C THR A 117 -0.30 -27.80 -30.32
N THR A 118 -1.01 -27.83 -29.19
CA THR A 118 -1.67 -29.07 -28.73
C THR A 118 -2.99 -28.72 -28.05
N GLN A 119 -4.10 -29.05 -28.71
CA GLN A 119 -5.43 -29.17 -28.11
C GLN A 119 -5.53 -30.52 -27.39
N VAL A 120 -6.03 -30.56 -26.15
CA VAL A 120 -6.61 -31.79 -25.56
C VAL A 120 -7.83 -31.43 -24.71
N SER A 121 -8.90 -32.17 -24.99
CA SER A 121 -10.30 -31.96 -24.64
C SER A 121 -10.68 -32.26 -23.18
N LEU A 122 -11.67 -31.49 -22.71
CA LEU A 122 -13.00 -31.88 -22.22
C LEU A 122 -13.18 -33.24 -21.50
N ALA A 123 -13.59 -33.20 -20.23
CA ALA A 123 -14.49 -34.18 -19.61
C ALA A 123 -15.13 -33.64 -18.31
N GLU A 124 -16.41 -33.25 -18.38
CA GLU A 124 -17.35 -33.26 -17.25
C GLU A 124 -17.83 -34.70 -16.97
N PRO A 125 -18.34 -34.98 -15.75
CA PRO A 125 -19.81 -35.13 -15.65
C PRO A 125 -20.47 -34.65 -14.33
N ALA A 126 -21.61 -33.98 -14.53
CA ALA A 126 -22.90 -33.96 -13.82
C ALA A 126 -23.16 -34.73 -12.48
N THR A 127 -23.59 -33.96 -11.44
CA THR A 127 -24.85 -34.01 -10.60
C THR A 127 -25.27 -35.34 -9.87
N PRO A 128 -26.21 -35.43 -8.87
CA PRO A 128 -27.09 -34.42 -8.20
C PRO A 128 -27.50 -34.60 -6.67
N THR A 129 -28.06 -33.52 -6.08
CA THR A 129 -29.22 -33.42 -5.11
C THR A 129 -29.14 -33.98 -3.66
N PRO A 130 -30.18 -33.86 -2.80
CA PRO A 130 -30.49 -32.73 -1.90
C PRO A 130 -30.70 -33.17 -0.42
N SER A 131 -30.87 -32.25 0.54
CA SER A 131 -31.53 -32.61 1.81
C SER A 131 -32.22 -31.44 2.49
N ASP A 132 -33.49 -31.66 2.77
CA ASP A 132 -34.49 -30.79 3.34
C ASP A 132 -34.39 -30.56 4.87
N SER A 133 -34.98 -29.45 5.28
CA SER A 133 -35.85 -29.27 6.47
C SER A 133 -35.23 -29.23 7.88
N ARG A 134 -35.44 -28.10 8.59
CA ARG A 134 -36.50 -27.98 9.62
C ARG A 134 -36.53 -26.59 10.30
N THR A 135 -37.75 -26.06 10.28
CA THR A 135 -38.47 -24.98 10.98
C THR A 135 -38.06 -24.54 12.42
N PRO A 136 -38.59 -23.37 12.88
CA PRO A 136 -38.06 -22.55 13.96
C PRO A 136 -38.65 -22.89 15.34
N LYS A 137 -37.92 -22.57 16.42
CA LYS A 137 -38.47 -22.56 17.79
C LYS A 137 -38.23 -21.21 18.46
N ILE A 138 -39.32 -20.47 18.53
CA ILE A 138 -39.60 -19.39 19.47
C ILE A 138 -39.50 -19.95 20.89
N ASN A 139 -38.65 -19.36 21.72
CA ASN A 139 -38.79 -19.36 23.18
C ASN A 139 -38.51 -17.94 23.68
N LYS A 140 -39.57 -17.25 24.07
CA LYS A 140 -39.51 -16.10 24.99
C LYS A 140 -39.05 -16.62 26.35
N THR A 141 -38.16 -15.91 27.05
CA THR A 141 -38.26 -15.58 28.50
C THR A 141 -37.00 -14.79 28.94
N LEU A 142 -37.25 -13.56 29.39
CA LEU A 142 -36.52 -12.73 30.36
C LEU A 142 -35.19 -13.27 30.93
N LYS A 143 -34.08 -12.54 30.70
CA LYS A 143 -33.21 -11.94 31.73
C LYS A 143 -31.89 -11.43 31.14
N THR A 144 -31.42 -10.34 31.73
CA THR A 144 -30.04 -9.81 31.77
C THR A 144 -29.46 -9.23 30.49
N LEU A 145 -29.09 -7.95 30.57
CA LEU A 145 -28.13 -7.25 29.72
C LEU A 145 -26.85 -8.10 29.67
N SER A 146 -26.71 -8.91 28.62
CA SER A 146 -25.49 -9.68 28.39
C SER A 146 -24.37 -8.74 27.94
N GLU A 147 -23.24 -8.84 28.64
CA GLU A 147 -21.93 -8.24 28.39
C GLU A 147 -21.25 -8.78 27.11
N ASP A 148 -21.98 -9.54 26.28
CA ASP A 148 -21.44 -10.27 25.12
C ASP A 148 -21.08 -9.37 23.92
N GLY A 149 -21.44 -8.07 23.95
CA GLY A 149 -21.09 -7.10 22.92
C GLY A 149 -19.84 -6.25 23.21
N ALA A 150 -19.42 -6.15 24.47
CA ALA A 150 -18.28 -5.30 24.86
C ALA A 150 -16.92 -5.99 24.66
N HIS A 151 -16.90 -7.33 24.72
CA HIS A 151 -15.66 -8.11 24.59
C HIS A 151 -15.02 -8.10 23.21
N SER A 152 -15.74 -7.68 22.15
CA SER A 152 -15.13 -7.63 20.81
C SER A 152 -14.20 -6.42 20.66
N GLN A 153 -14.60 -5.24 21.17
CA GLN A 153 -13.81 -4.01 21.00
C GLN A 153 -12.55 -3.98 21.87
N GLU A 154 -12.62 -4.52 23.09
CA GLU A 154 -11.43 -4.61 23.96
C GLU A 154 -10.38 -5.56 23.39
N LYS A 155 -10.80 -6.69 22.80
CA LYS A 155 -9.87 -7.64 22.16
C LYS A 155 -9.20 -7.07 20.92
N GLU A 156 -9.91 -6.31 20.10
CA GLU A 156 -9.32 -5.61 18.96
C GLU A 156 -8.24 -4.61 19.41
N PHE A 157 -8.51 -3.88 20.49
CA PHE A 157 -7.56 -2.94 21.06
C PHE A 157 -6.30 -3.64 21.62
N GLU A 158 -6.47 -4.75 22.35
CA GLU A 158 -5.35 -5.56 22.82
C GLU A 158 -4.50 -6.11 21.66
N ASN A 159 -5.15 -6.56 20.58
CA ASN A 159 -4.45 -7.02 19.38
C ASN A 159 -3.66 -5.88 18.70
N CYS A 160 -4.20 -4.67 18.66
CA CYS A 160 -3.47 -3.51 18.14
C CYS A 160 -2.25 -3.16 19.02
N LEU A 161 -2.41 -3.17 20.36
CA LEU A 161 -1.30 -2.93 21.29
C LEU A 161 -0.21 -4.00 21.22
N ASN A 162 -0.57 -5.23 20.85
CA ASN A 162 0.39 -6.31 20.71
C ASN A 162 1.43 -6.10 19.61
N LYS A 163 1.22 -5.14 18.69
CA LYS A 163 2.23 -4.72 17.69
C LYS A 163 3.48 -4.13 18.32
N TYR A 164 3.38 -3.51 19.49
CA TYR A 164 4.51 -2.88 20.17
C TYR A 164 5.15 -3.86 21.17
N PRO A 165 6.48 -3.85 21.36
CA PRO A 165 7.12 -4.59 22.43
C PRO A 165 6.69 -4.05 23.80
N SER A 166 6.66 -4.91 24.83
CA SER A 166 6.09 -4.58 26.16
C SER A 166 6.56 -3.23 26.73
N GLY A 167 7.86 -2.92 26.61
CA GLY A 167 8.45 -1.66 27.09
C GLY A 167 8.12 -0.39 26.29
N GLU A 168 7.56 -0.52 25.08
CA GLU A 168 7.12 0.61 24.26
C GLU A 168 5.60 0.83 24.35
N ARG A 169 4.83 -0.19 24.77
CA ARG A 169 3.37 -0.10 24.93
C ARG A 169 2.96 1.00 25.89
N GLU A 170 3.62 1.09 27.05
CA GLU A 170 3.31 2.14 28.04
C GLU A 170 3.59 3.54 27.50
N LYS A 171 4.73 3.72 26.80
CA LYS A 171 5.09 4.99 26.18
C LYS A 171 4.07 5.42 25.11
N PHE A 172 3.60 4.45 24.31
CA PHE A 172 2.55 4.70 23.33
C PHE A 172 1.24 5.12 23.99
N LEU A 173 0.83 4.43 25.06
CA LEU A 173 -0.40 4.77 25.79
C LEU A 173 -0.33 6.16 26.42
N ASP A 174 0.80 6.53 27.02
CA ASP A 174 0.97 7.86 27.60
C ASP A 174 0.99 8.96 26.54
N PHE A 175 1.65 8.72 25.40
CA PHE A 175 1.59 9.60 24.24
C PHE A 175 0.15 9.79 23.74
N ALA A 176 -0.60 8.70 23.60
CA ALA A 176 -1.97 8.72 23.12
C ALA A 176 -2.93 9.44 24.10
N ARG A 177 -2.72 9.25 25.41
CA ARG A 177 -3.46 9.97 26.47
C ARG A 177 -3.17 11.47 26.44
N ASP A 178 -1.90 11.87 26.27
CA ASP A 178 -1.51 13.28 26.16
C ASP A 178 -2.17 13.93 24.92
N LYS A 179 -2.18 13.23 23.78
CA LYS A 179 -2.89 13.70 22.58
C LYS A 179 -4.40 13.84 22.79
N ALA A 180 -5.03 12.89 23.46
CA ALA A 180 -6.46 12.95 23.78
C ALA A 180 -6.80 14.12 24.73
N ALA A 181 -5.93 14.39 25.70
CA ALA A 181 -6.11 15.47 26.67
C ALA A 181 -5.99 16.88 26.06
N ARG A 182 -5.20 17.02 24.98
CA ARG A 182 -5.00 18.30 24.27
C ARG A 182 -6.13 18.65 23.30
N LEU A 183 -7.12 17.79 23.12
CA LEU A 183 -8.27 18.09 22.27
C LEU A 183 -9.13 19.20 22.90
N PRO A 184 -9.73 20.09 22.09
CA PRO A 184 -10.62 21.15 22.60
C PRO A 184 -11.79 20.62 23.46
N LYS A 185 -12.22 19.39 23.19
CA LYS A 185 -13.19 18.63 24.00
C LYS A 185 -12.59 17.26 24.33
N PRO A 186 -12.02 17.07 25.51
CA PRO A 186 -11.41 15.80 25.90
C PRO A 186 -12.44 14.67 25.85
N PRO A 187 -12.11 13.51 25.24
CA PRO A 187 -13.02 12.40 25.17
C PRO A 187 -13.24 11.81 26.57
N GLN A 188 -14.51 11.58 26.94
CA GLN A 188 -14.86 11.00 28.24
C GLN A 188 -14.34 9.56 28.39
N LEU A 189 -14.24 8.83 27.27
CA LEU A 189 -13.71 7.47 27.21
C LEU A 189 -12.41 7.45 26.40
N VAL A 190 -11.32 7.86 27.05
CA VAL A 190 -10.00 8.01 26.42
C VAL A 190 -9.55 6.74 25.72
N LEU A 191 -9.66 5.56 26.35
CA LEU A 191 -9.24 4.29 25.74
C LEU A 191 -10.02 3.95 24.46
N LYS A 192 -11.34 4.18 24.45
CA LYS A 192 -12.17 3.97 23.27
C LYS A 192 -11.77 4.91 22.13
N TRP A 193 -11.44 6.16 22.47
CA TRP A 193 -10.94 7.13 21.49
C TRP A 193 -9.57 6.71 20.93
N ILE A 194 -8.66 6.21 21.78
CA ILE A 194 -7.35 5.71 21.35
C ILE A 194 -7.53 4.53 20.39
N ALA A 195 -8.41 3.58 20.71
CA ALA A 195 -8.70 2.44 19.84
C ALA A 195 -9.21 2.88 18.45
N ALA A 196 -10.18 3.81 18.42
CA ALA A 196 -10.73 4.34 17.17
C ALA A 196 -9.72 5.12 16.32
N ASN A 197 -8.69 5.70 16.95
CA ASN A 197 -7.67 6.52 16.29
C ASN A 197 -6.29 5.83 16.23
N PHE A 198 -6.24 4.51 16.44
CA PHE A 198 -4.99 3.78 16.63
C PHE A 198 -4.01 3.94 15.45
N ASN A 199 -4.48 3.81 14.21
CA ASN A 199 -3.63 3.89 13.02
C ASN A 199 -2.92 5.25 12.91
N TRP A 200 -3.66 6.34 13.15
CA TRP A 200 -3.10 7.69 13.13
C TRP A 200 -2.12 7.92 14.27
N LEU A 201 -2.48 7.52 15.49
CA LEU A 201 -1.62 7.64 16.67
C LEU A 201 -0.33 6.83 16.52
N SER A 202 -0.42 5.62 15.96
CA SER A 202 0.71 4.71 15.72
C SER A 202 1.71 5.35 14.75
N LEU A 203 1.24 5.88 13.61
CA LEU A 203 2.09 6.58 12.64
C LEU A 203 2.79 7.80 13.24
N GLU A 204 2.08 8.59 14.04
CA GLU A 204 2.63 9.78 14.68
C GLU A 204 3.65 9.41 15.77
N PHE A 205 3.34 8.39 16.58
CA PHE A 205 4.24 7.85 17.59
C PHE A 205 5.54 7.35 16.94
N ASP A 206 5.45 6.54 15.89
CA ASP A 206 6.61 6.04 15.17
C ASP A 206 7.46 7.19 14.61
N ARG A 207 6.86 8.26 14.09
CA ARG A 207 7.61 9.44 13.63
C ARG A 207 8.38 10.14 14.75
N THR A 208 7.78 10.25 15.92
CA THR A 208 8.39 10.94 17.08
C THR A 208 9.49 10.12 17.74
N PHE A 209 9.29 8.81 17.90
CA PHE A 209 10.22 7.94 18.64
C PHE A 209 11.19 7.14 17.75
N SER A 210 10.90 6.90 16.46
CA SER A 210 11.85 6.24 15.54
C SER A 210 13.02 7.15 15.16
N ARG A 211 12.95 8.44 15.45
CA ARG A 211 14.13 9.32 15.42
C ARG A 211 14.95 9.06 16.67
N LYS A 212 15.61 7.90 16.76
CA LYS A 212 16.90 7.88 17.44
C LYS A 212 17.72 8.97 16.75
N PRO A 213 18.20 10.01 17.45
CA PRO A 213 19.19 10.90 16.87
C PRO A 213 20.39 10.01 16.60
N SER A 214 20.53 9.56 15.35
CA SER A 214 21.77 8.99 14.87
C SER A 214 22.75 10.14 14.94
N ASN A 215 23.43 10.26 16.07
CA ASN A 215 24.50 11.22 16.31
C ASN A 215 25.75 10.84 15.49
N SER A 216 25.57 10.23 14.32
CA SER A 216 26.57 10.15 13.27
C SER A 216 26.54 11.48 12.55
N ARG A 217 27.26 12.42 13.14
CA ARG A 217 27.76 13.64 12.51
C ARG A 217 28.59 13.23 11.28
N SER A 218 27.93 13.06 10.14
CA SER A 218 28.58 13.14 8.84
C SER A 218 27.89 14.24 8.05
N ASP A 219 28.57 15.38 7.97
CA ASP A 219 28.22 16.49 7.10
C ASP A 219 28.29 16.01 5.65
N ARG A 220 27.17 15.49 5.15
CA ARG A 220 26.93 15.34 3.72
C ARG A 220 25.44 15.60 3.46
N PRO A 221 25.07 16.70 2.79
CA PRO A 221 23.67 16.99 2.51
C PRO A 221 23.12 15.88 1.61
N SER A 222 22.23 15.06 2.16
CA SER A 222 21.53 14.00 1.43
C SER A 222 20.48 14.60 0.51
N ALA A 223 20.61 14.31 -0.78
CA ALA A 223 19.80 14.78 -1.91
C ALA A 223 18.29 14.41 -1.84
N LEU A 224 17.81 13.80 -0.75
CA LEU A 224 16.42 13.34 -0.63
C LEU A 224 15.44 14.40 -0.10
N VAL A 225 15.94 15.47 0.53
CA VAL A 225 15.09 16.59 0.99
C VAL A 225 14.83 17.62 -0.13
N GLN A 226 15.61 17.60 -1.20
CA GLN A 226 15.36 18.43 -2.38
C GLN A 226 14.18 17.92 -3.21
N ASN A 227 13.89 16.60 -3.20
CA ASN A 227 12.85 16.04 -4.06
C ASN A 227 11.42 16.36 -3.62
N SER A 228 11.14 16.58 -2.32
CA SER A 228 9.77 16.90 -1.85
C SER A 228 9.39 18.37 -2.03
N LYS A 229 10.35 19.30 -1.89
CA LYS A 229 10.14 20.72 -2.21
C LYS A 229 9.96 20.91 -3.73
N TYR A 230 10.71 20.15 -4.53
CA TYR A 230 10.62 20.20 -5.99
C TYR A 230 9.25 19.72 -6.52
N THR A 231 8.57 18.79 -5.84
CA THR A 231 7.24 18.32 -6.26
C THR A 231 6.15 19.35 -5.99
N ILE A 232 6.24 20.09 -4.88
CA ILE A 232 5.22 21.09 -4.51
C ILE A 232 5.30 22.31 -5.45
N GLU A 233 6.51 22.80 -5.76
CA GLU A 233 6.68 23.93 -6.68
C GLU A 233 6.30 23.57 -8.14
N GLN A 234 6.54 22.33 -8.58
CA GLN A 234 6.09 21.90 -9.91
C GLN A 234 4.57 21.74 -10.00
N LEU A 235 3.91 21.25 -8.94
CA LEU A 235 2.45 21.18 -8.90
C LEU A 235 1.80 22.57 -8.88
N GLN A 236 2.38 23.53 -8.16
CA GLN A 236 1.93 24.93 -8.18
C GLN A 236 2.12 25.60 -9.55
N ARG A 237 3.13 25.21 -10.32
CA ARG A 237 3.36 25.70 -11.69
C ARG A 237 2.40 25.11 -12.72
N LEU A 238 2.03 23.84 -12.57
CA LEU A 238 1.20 23.14 -13.56
C LEU A 238 -0.30 23.37 -13.36
N TYR A 239 -0.76 23.68 -12.14
CA TYR A 239 -2.18 23.85 -11.84
C TYR A 239 -2.47 25.04 -10.90
N PRO A 240 -2.21 26.29 -11.33
CA PRO A 240 -2.39 27.47 -10.48
C PRO A 240 -3.85 27.74 -10.06
N GLN A 241 -4.83 27.18 -10.76
CA GLN A 241 -6.26 27.48 -10.55
C GLN A 241 -6.97 26.47 -9.65
N THR A 242 -6.59 25.19 -9.67
CA THR A 242 -7.37 24.13 -8.99
C THR A 242 -7.21 24.11 -7.48
N TRP A 243 -6.10 24.63 -6.94
CA TRP A 243 -5.90 24.65 -5.49
C TRP A 243 -6.75 25.74 -4.80
N ARG A 244 -7.04 26.86 -5.50
CA ARG A 244 -7.94 27.92 -4.99
C ARG A 244 -9.38 27.44 -4.97
N ASP A 245 -9.82 26.73 -6.02
CA ASP A 245 -11.17 26.16 -6.09
C ASP A 245 -11.37 25.05 -5.05
N ALA A 246 -10.33 24.23 -4.80
CA ALA A 246 -10.35 23.23 -3.74
C ALA A 246 -10.45 23.88 -2.34
N ALA A 247 -9.68 24.94 -2.06
CA ALA A 247 -9.72 25.65 -0.79
C ALA A 247 -11.08 26.32 -0.52
N ALA A 248 -11.70 26.92 -1.56
CA ALA A 248 -13.03 27.51 -1.49
C ALA A 248 -14.12 26.46 -1.17
N HIS A 249 -13.96 25.23 -1.67
CA HIS A 249 -14.94 24.16 -1.42
C HIS A 249 -14.93 23.66 0.04
N PHE A 250 -13.80 23.79 0.74
CA PHE A 250 -13.65 23.38 2.15
C PHE A 250 -13.95 24.48 3.17
N GLY A 251 -14.38 25.67 2.74
CA GLY A 251 -14.70 26.78 3.65
C GLY A 251 -13.50 27.24 4.49
N VAL A 252 -12.28 26.95 4.02
CA VAL A 252 -11.05 27.44 4.64
C VAL A 252 -10.84 28.85 4.12
N GLU A 253 -11.18 29.83 4.94
CA GLU A 253 -10.85 31.23 4.71
C GLU A 253 -9.33 31.36 4.85
N ILE A 254 -8.63 31.26 3.72
CA ILE A 254 -7.18 31.48 3.67
C ILE A 254 -6.99 32.99 3.73
N GLU A 255 -6.54 33.52 4.89
CA GLU A 255 -6.00 34.87 4.97
C GLU A 255 -4.97 35.03 3.85
N GLU A 256 -5.20 36.01 2.96
CA GLU A 256 -4.27 36.30 1.88
C GLU A 256 -2.87 36.46 2.49
N PRO A 257 -1.87 35.68 2.03
CA PRO A 257 -0.51 35.87 2.51
C PRO A 257 -0.15 37.34 2.28
N PRO A 258 0.48 38.01 3.27
CA PRO A 258 0.84 39.42 3.13
C PRO A 258 1.53 39.60 1.80
N GLN A 259 1.03 40.55 1.01
CA GLN A 259 1.62 40.90 -0.28
C GLN A 259 3.09 41.26 -0.04
N PHE A 260 3.98 40.30 -0.21
CA PHE A 260 5.39 40.56 -0.24
C PHE A 260 5.63 41.43 -1.47
N PRO A 261 6.26 42.61 -1.32
CA PRO A 261 6.56 43.47 -2.45
C PRO A 261 7.31 42.64 -3.48
N ALA A 262 6.83 42.71 -4.72
CA ALA A 262 7.31 41.93 -5.84
C ALA A 262 8.85 41.91 -5.83
N HIS A 263 9.43 40.72 -5.91
CA HIS A 263 10.88 40.48 -5.99
C HIS A 263 11.55 41.29 -7.12
N GLU A 264 10.76 41.83 -8.04
CA GLU A 264 11.10 42.76 -9.11
C GLU A 264 11.61 44.11 -8.58
N GLN A 265 11.06 44.64 -7.47
CA GLN A 265 11.53 45.89 -6.87
C GLN A 265 12.90 45.76 -6.17
N MET A 266 13.25 44.56 -5.66
CA MET A 266 14.61 44.33 -5.13
C MET A 266 15.67 44.27 -6.24
N PHE A 267 15.34 43.69 -7.41
CA PHE A 267 16.27 43.63 -8.54
C PHE A 267 16.48 45.00 -9.18
N GLU A 268 15.45 45.86 -9.24
CA GLU A 268 15.61 47.25 -9.70
C GLU A 268 16.45 48.11 -8.73
N GLN A 269 16.30 47.92 -7.41
CA GLN A 269 17.14 48.64 -6.45
C GLN A 269 18.61 48.21 -6.51
N LEU A 270 18.90 46.93 -6.66
CA LEU A 270 20.27 46.41 -6.84
C LEU A 270 20.90 46.87 -8.17
N ALA A 271 20.11 46.99 -9.24
CA ALA A 271 20.59 47.52 -10.52
C ALA A 271 20.89 49.03 -10.43
N ALA A 272 20.07 49.80 -9.73
CA ALA A 272 20.30 51.23 -9.52
C ALA A 272 21.52 51.52 -8.62
N GLU A 273 21.79 50.66 -7.63
CA GLU A 273 22.93 50.82 -6.73
C GLU A 273 24.27 50.43 -7.40
N SER A 274 24.24 49.45 -8.31
CA SER A 274 25.41 49.07 -9.12
C SER A 274 25.81 50.11 -10.18
N ALA A 275 24.89 50.99 -10.61
CA ALA A 275 25.20 52.08 -11.53
C ALA A 275 25.90 53.25 -10.82
N LYS A 276 25.59 53.46 -9.53
CA LYS A 276 26.09 54.59 -8.73
C LYS A 276 27.55 54.42 -8.26
N THR A 277 28.06 53.20 -8.29
CA THR A 277 29.44 52.86 -7.90
C THR A 277 30.45 52.97 -9.04
N ARG A 278 30.01 53.32 -10.26
CA ARG A 278 30.87 53.40 -11.46
C ARG A 278 31.21 54.83 -11.92
N GLU A 279 30.79 55.85 -11.18
CA GLU A 279 31.10 57.27 -11.46
C GLU A 279 32.12 57.89 -10.46
N VAL A 280 32.80 57.08 -9.66
CA VAL A 280 33.82 57.56 -8.68
C VAL A 280 35.20 56.93 -8.93
N GLU A 281 35.54 56.68 -10.19
CA GLU A 281 36.93 56.47 -10.64
C GLU A 281 37.28 57.43 -11.78
#